data_AF-A0A0G0L246-F1
#
_entry.id   AF-A0A0G0L246-F1
#
_cell.length_a   1.000
_cell.length_b   1.000
_cell.length_c   1.000
_cell.angle_alpha   90.00
_cell.angle_beta   90.00
_cell.angle_gamma   90.00
#
_symmetry.space_group_name_H-M   'P 1'
#
loop_
_entity.id
_entity.type
_entity.pdbx_description
1 polymer ?
#
loop_
_entity_poly.entity_id
_entity_poly.type
_entity_poly.pdbx_seq_one_letter_code
_entity_poly.pdbx_strand_id
1 'polypeptide(L)'
;MKKIIFGLVLTFILVLAVPVAAGIRNFVKLEPAENVYDEFIYDLGYSKGSAFVDYEPVMDNFKAVISANRLKPNFTYQVKFIATPTCADSENGDDWTNETIGYAGRWYCPECEGTTLLQNRTDEQYEANKLLPEDEQECIHGYLVFDYFTADETGETETDVVSDTSYHVLYCTLPYTLDTSVEPYCDYELKCDDDTPLFLCDADGVFGQIERSTFSQLTEGEYKGLKIALTEESFHQDCGTWSTVLWGNVEFTIDR
;
A
#
# COMPACT_ATOMS: atom_id res chain seq x y z
N MET A 1 61.42 11.03 -50.73
CA MET A 1 60.56 11.04 -49.52
C MET A 1 59.10 10.96 -49.98
N LYS A 2 58.46 9.79 -49.87
CA LYS A 2 57.06 9.56 -50.27
C LYS A 2 56.13 9.89 -49.10
N LYS A 3 55.24 10.87 -49.28
CA LYS A 3 54.17 11.17 -48.32
C LYS A 3 53.00 10.21 -48.56
N ILE A 4 52.65 9.43 -47.55
CA ILE A 4 51.46 8.58 -47.52
C ILE A 4 50.39 9.36 -46.76
N ILE A 5 49.26 9.62 -47.42
CA ILE A 5 48.08 10.26 -46.82
C ILE A 5 47.14 9.12 -46.41
N PHE A 6 46.93 8.96 -45.10
CA PHE A 6 45.92 8.05 -44.55
C PHE A 6 44.59 8.79 -44.52
N GLY A 7 43.63 8.36 -45.34
CA GLY A 7 42.25 8.79 -45.28
C GLY A 7 41.53 8.08 -44.14
N LEU A 8 41.12 8.82 -43.12
CA LEU A 8 40.28 8.33 -42.03
C LEU A 8 38.84 8.27 -42.54
N VAL A 9 38.31 7.06 -42.74
CA VAL A 9 36.88 6.86 -43.06
C VAL A 9 36.12 6.83 -41.74
N LEU A 10 35.38 7.90 -41.47
CA LEU A 10 34.53 8.02 -40.28
C LEU A 10 33.19 7.34 -40.59
N THR A 11 33.00 6.12 -40.11
CA THR A 11 31.72 5.40 -40.21
C THR A 11 30.78 5.92 -39.13
N PHE A 12 29.80 6.74 -39.51
CA PHE A 12 28.68 7.11 -38.65
C PHE A 12 27.76 5.89 -38.50
N ILE A 13 27.78 5.24 -37.33
CA ILE A 13 26.75 4.28 -36.94
C ILE A 13 25.56 5.10 -36.48
N LEU A 14 24.55 5.21 -37.35
CA LEU A 14 23.24 5.75 -36.98
C LEU A 14 22.53 4.70 -36.14
N VAL A 15 22.61 4.83 -34.81
CA VAL A 15 21.77 4.05 -33.89
C VAL A 15 20.35 4.59 -34.03
N LEU A 16 19.53 3.92 -34.83
CA LEU A 16 18.09 4.14 -34.82
C LEU A 16 17.59 3.66 -33.46
N ALA A 17 17.27 4.61 -32.57
CA ALA A 17 16.51 4.33 -31.37
C ALA A 17 15.18 3.72 -31.80
N VAL A 18 15.05 2.40 -31.66
CA VAL A 18 13.76 1.73 -31.80
C VAL A 18 12.93 2.25 -30.63
N PRO A 19 11.78 2.92 -30.87
CA PRO A 19 10.89 3.24 -29.77
C PRO A 19 10.49 1.92 -29.12
N VAL A 20 10.94 1.73 -27.87
CA VAL A 20 10.40 0.67 -27.01
C VAL A 20 8.90 0.93 -27.01
N ALA A 21 8.12 -0.04 -27.49
CA ALA A 21 6.68 0.08 -27.51
C ALA A 21 6.25 0.42 -26.08
N ALA A 22 5.65 1.59 -25.88
CA ALA A 22 5.09 1.95 -24.60
C ALA A 22 4.10 0.85 -24.24
N GLY A 23 4.37 0.12 -23.15
CA GLY A 23 3.49 -0.93 -22.67
C GLY A 23 2.08 -0.36 -22.48
N ILE A 24 1.06 -1.23 -22.61
CA ILE A 24 -0.29 -0.85 -22.19
C ILE A 24 -0.20 -0.49 -20.71
N ARG A 25 -0.67 0.70 -20.32
CA ARG A 25 -0.74 1.13 -18.93
C ARG A 25 -2.18 1.30 -18.50
N ASN A 26 -2.48 0.91 -17.27
CA ASN A 26 -3.73 1.17 -16.59
C ASN A 26 -3.59 2.42 -15.71
N PHE A 27 -4.64 3.22 -15.68
CA PHE A 27 -4.69 4.43 -14.88
C PHE A 27 -5.94 4.42 -14.01
N VAL A 28 -5.76 4.45 -12.70
CA VAL A 28 -6.84 4.40 -11.72
C VAL A 28 -6.82 5.69 -10.91
N LYS A 29 -7.95 6.40 -10.89
CA LYS A 29 -8.18 7.49 -9.95
C LYS A 29 -8.66 6.89 -8.63
N LEU A 30 -8.03 7.30 -7.53
CA LEU A 30 -8.48 6.92 -6.20
C LEU A 30 -9.60 7.86 -5.75
N GLU A 31 -10.67 7.27 -5.25
CA GLU A 31 -11.83 7.99 -4.74
C GLU A 31 -11.78 8.03 -3.21
N PRO A 32 -12.37 9.06 -2.57
CA PRO A 32 -12.50 9.12 -1.12
C PRO A 32 -13.14 7.84 -0.56
N ALA A 33 -12.57 7.32 0.52
CA ALA A 33 -13.20 6.24 1.26
C ALA A 33 -14.54 6.71 1.86
N GLU A 34 -15.47 5.77 2.04
CA GLU A 34 -16.71 6.05 2.75
C GLU A 34 -16.39 6.26 4.24
N ASN A 35 -17.11 7.17 4.90
CA ASN A 35 -16.99 7.45 6.35
C ASN A 35 -15.64 8.00 6.85
N VAL A 36 -14.85 8.60 5.96
CA VAL A 36 -13.65 9.38 6.29
C VAL A 36 -13.92 10.35 7.47
N TYR A 37 -15.11 10.94 7.58
CA TYR A 37 -15.40 12.02 8.52
C TYR A 37 -15.36 11.69 10.03
N ASP A 38 -15.49 10.44 10.46
CA ASP A 38 -15.67 10.11 11.89
C ASP A 38 -14.34 9.84 12.64
N GLU A 39 -13.21 9.78 11.93
CA GLU A 39 -11.88 9.49 12.50
C GLU A 39 -10.90 10.68 12.44
N PHE A 40 -11.36 11.86 11.99
CA PHE A 40 -10.47 13.01 11.80
C PHE A 40 -10.54 14.08 12.89
N ILE A 41 -9.34 14.53 13.26
CA ILE A 41 -9.08 15.76 14.03
C ILE A 41 -9.05 17.01 13.10
N TYR A 42 -9.13 16.87 11.77
CA TYR A 42 -8.91 17.98 10.81
C TYR A 42 -10.05 18.24 9.80
N ASP A 43 -10.26 19.52 9.52
CA ASP A 43 -11.20 20.07 8.51
C ASP A 43 -10.71 19.94 7.04
N LEU A 44 -9.61 19.22 6.80
CA LEU A 44 -9.06 18.97 5.46
C LEU A 44 -9.72 17.74 4.84
N GLY A 45 -10.88 17.95 4.22
CA GLY A 45 -11.58 16.90 3.47
C GLY A 45 -10.86 16.54 2.15
N TYR A 46 -10.85 15.25 1.81
CA TYR A 46 -10.32 14.72 0.54
C TYR A 46 -11.16 15.05 -0.69
N SER A 47 -12.27 15.79 -0.52
CA SER A 47 -13.14 16.24 -1.62
C SER A 47 -12.43 17.15 -2.65
N LYS A 48 -11.26 17.70 -2.30
CA LYS A 48 -10.43 18.53 -3.18
C LYS A 48 -9.10 17.88 -3.57
N GLY A 49 -8.75 16.77 -2.92
CA GLY A 49 -7.57 15.98 -3.23
C GLY A 49 -7.80 15.08 -4.43
N SER A 50 -6.72 14.69 -5.08
CA SER A 50 -6.77 13.60 -6.06
C SER A 50 -5.49 12.79 -5.99
N ALA A 51 -5.63 11.48 -6.09
CA ALA A 51 -4.51 10.56 -6.22
C ALA A 51 -4.80 9.62 -7.39
N PHE A 52 -3.74 9.29 -8.12
CA PHE A 52 -3.81 8.44 -9.30
C PHE A 52 -2.72 7.39 -9.23
N VAL A 53 -3.03 6.21 -9.74
CA VAL A 53 -2.13 5.06 -9.81
C VAL A 53 -1.96 4.67 -11.27
N ASP A 54 -0.72 4.71 -11.75
CA ASP A 54 -0.34 4.34 -13.10
C ASP A 54 0.56 3.10 -13.09
N TYR A 55 0.08 1.99 -13.66
CA TYR A 55 0.73 0.68 -13.57
C TYR A 55 0.59 -0.14 -14.86
N GLU A 56 1.45 -1.14 -15.04
CA GLU A 56 1.35 -2.09 -16.15
C GLU A 56 0.39 -3.24 -15.76
N PRO A 57 -0.50 -3.71 -16.64
CA PRO A 57 -1.45 -4.77 -16.31
C PRO A 57 -0.78 -6.16 -16.18
N VAL A 58 0.45 -6.33 -16.68
CA VAL A 58 1.22 -7.57 -16.62
C VAL A 58 2.66 -7.23 -16.26
N MET A 59 3.20 -7.83 -15.20
CA MET A 59 4.52 -7.50 -14.65
C MET A 59 5.10 -8.63 -13.80
N ASP A 60 6.39 -8.57 -13.48
CA ASP A 60 7.11 -9.55 -12.65
C ASP A 60 6.84 -9.39 -11.14
N ASN A 61 6.46 -8.18 -10.74
CA ASN A 61 5.99 -7.78 -9.42
C ASN A 61 5.12 -6.53 -9.58
N PHE A 62 4.21 -6.23 -8.65
CA PHE A 62 3.43 -5.00 -8.77
C PHE A 62 4.34 -3.78 -8.67
N LYS A 63 4.27 -2.92 -9.68
CA LYS A 63 5.01 -1.66 -9.80
C LYS A 63 4.04 -0.59 -10.28
N ALA A 64 4.01 0.55 -9.60
CA ALA A 64 3.17 1.67 -9.99
C ALA A 64 3.86 3.01 -9.73
N VAL A 65 3.41 4.04 -10.43
CA VAL A 65 3.65 5.43 -10.05
C VAL A 65 2.38 5.94 -9.38
N ILE A 66 2.51 6.49 -8.18
CA ILE A 66 1.44 7.21 -7.50
C ILE A 66 1.71 8.70 -7.63
N SER A 67 0.78 9.42 -8.28
CA SER A 67 0.78 10.88 -8.33
C SER A 67 -0.41 11.41 -7.55
N ALA A 68 -0.17 12.26 -6.57
CA ALA A 68 -1.24 12.88 -5.81
C ALA A 68 -1.05 14.38 -5.63
N ASN A 69 -2.17 15.09 -5.47
CA ASN A 69 -2.19 16.50 -5.15
C ASN A 69 -3.22 16.79 -4.05
N ARG A 70 -2.92 17.83 -3.26
CA ARG A 70 -3.78 18.31 -2.17
C ARG A 70 -4.17 17.20 -1.19
N LEU A 71 -3.24 16.27 -0.96
CA LEU A 71 -3.24 15.45 0.25
C LEU A 71 -2.98 16.36 1.46
N LYS A 72 -3.07 15.79 2.67
CA LYS A 72 -2.67 16.55 3.86
C LYS A 72 -1.16 16.79 3.79
N PRO A 73 -0.68 18.05 3.88
CA PRO A 73 0.75 18.33 3.82
C PRO A 73 1.54 17.63 4.93
N ASN A 74 2.70 17.08 4.58
CA ASN A 74 3.61 16.38 5.50
C ASN A 74 3.01 15.15 6.20
N PHE A 75 1.85 14.64 5.75
CA PHE A 75 1.31 13.37 6.22
C PHE A 75 1.96 12.21 5.51
N THR A 76 2.12 11.11 6.25
CA THR A 76 2.57 9.84 5.69
C THR A 76 1.37 8.96 5.38
N TYR A 77 1.44 8.32 4.22
CA TYR A 77 0.42 7.45 3.68
C TYR A 77 1.00 6.06 3.49
N GLN A 78 0.41 5.07 4.15
CA GLN A 78 0.62 3.67 3.79
C GLN A 78 -0.05 3.40 2.43
N VAL A 79 0.65 2.65 1.58
CA VAL A 79 0.12 2.09 0.35
C VAL A 79 -0.19 0.63 0.59
N LYS A 80 -1.46 0.25 0.42
CA LYS A 80 -1.92 -1.09 0.73
C LYS A 80 -2.82 -1.69 -0.32
N PHE A 81 -2.78 -3.00 -0.43
CA PHE A 81 -3.82 -3.79 -1.06
C PHE A 81 -4.87 -4.21 -0.05
N ILE A 82 -6.13 -4.20 -0.49
CA ILE A 82 -7.27 -4.75 0.24
C ILE A 82 -8.01 -5.67 -0.72
N ALA A 83 -8.00 -6.97 -0.45
CA ALA A 83 -8.72 -7.93 -1.27
C ALA A 83 -10.19 -8.01 -0.84
N THR A 84 -11.03 -8.33 -1.81
CA THR A 84 -12.47 -8.53 -1.63
C THR A 84 -12.76 -10.01 -1.84
N PRO A 85 -13.04 -10.80 -0.79
CA PRO A 85 -13.46 -12.19 -0.92
C PRO A 85 -14.90 -12.27 -1.47
N THR A 86 -15.28 -13.46 -1.97
CA THR A 86 -16.61 -13.70 -2.52
C THR A 86 -17.73 -13.60 -1.48
N CYS A 87 -17.42 -13.81 -0.19
CA CYS A 87 -18.37 -13.59 0.90
C CYS A 87 -18.77 -12.10 1.06
N ALA A 88 -17.89 -11.17 0.67
CA ALA A 88 -18.14 -9.73 0.73
C ALA A 88 -18.78 -9.20 -0.56
N ASP A 89 -18.36 -9.75 -1.71
CA ASP A 89 -18.93 -9.44 -3.02
C ASP A 89 -18.98 -10.71 -3.87
N SER A 90 -20.16 -11.32 -3.99
CA SER A 90 -20.33 -12.56 -4.75
C SER A 90 -20.14 -12.42 -6.26
N GLU A 91 -20.16 -11.20 -6.80
CA GLU A 91 -20.03 -10.94 -8.24
C GLU A 91 -18.59 -10.58 -8.61
N ASN A 92 -17.92 -9.75 -7.81
CA ASN A 92 -16.59 -9.20 -8.13
C ASN A 92 -15.49 -9.65 -7.16
N GLY A 93 -15.81 -10.38 -6.10
CA GLY A 93 -14.84 -10.91 -5.16
C GLY A 93 -14.04 -12.08 -5.74
N ASP A 94 -12.81 -12.26 -5.25
CA ASP A 94 -11.88 -13.31 -5.69
C ASP A 94 -11.15 -13.92 -4.49
N ASP A 95 -11.53 -15.15 -4.12
CA ASP A 95 -10.99 -15.81 -2.92
C ASP A 95 -9.51 -16.18 -3.06
N TRP A 96 -9.05 -16.48 -4.29
CA TRP A 96 -7.64 -16.76 -4.54
C TRP A 96 -6.77 -15.52 -4.29
N THR A 97 -7.19 -14.37 -4.78
CA THR A 97 -6.54 -13.08 -4.55
C THR A 97 -6.60 -12.74 -3.06
N ASN A 98 -7.75 -12.93 -2.41
CA ASN A 98 -7.91 -12.71 -0.99
C ASN A 98 -6.93 -13.55 -0.17
N GLU A 99 -6.81 -14.84 -0.49
CA GLU A 99 -5.89 -15.72 0.18
C GLU A 99 -4.43 -15.30 -0.01
N THR A 100 -4.06 -15.06 -1.27
CA THR A 100 -2.70 -14.68 -1.64
C THR A 100 -2.26 -13.39 -0.94
N ILE A 101 -3.14 -12.39 -0.89
CA ILE A 101 -2.86 -11.11 -0.23
C ILE A 101 -2.82 -11.26 1.30
N GLY A 102 -3.72 -12.05 1.90
CA GLY A 102 -3.72 -12.25 3.35
C GLY A 102 -2.49 -13.00 3.86
N TYR A 103 -2.05 -14.03 3.13
CA TYR A 103 -0.81 -14.76 3.44
C TYR A 103 0.46 -13.92 3.20
N ALA A 104 0.41 -12.98 2.27
CA ALA A 104 1.47 -12.00 2.03
C ALA A 104 1.52 -10.93 3.14
N GLY A 105 0.35 -10.52 3.63
CA GLY A 105 0.18 -9.49 4.64
C GLY A 105 -0.53 -10.02 5.87
N ARG A 106 -1.77 -9.57 6.08
CA ARG A 106 -2.59 -9.83 7.26
C ARG A 106 -4.05 -10.06 6.90
N TRP A 107 -4.79 -10.49 7.92
CA TRP A 107 -6.22 -10.76 7.84
C TRP A 107 -7.00 -9.82 8.75
N TYR A 108 -8.13 -9.34 8.25
CA TYR A 108 -9.03 -8.46 8.98
C TYR A 108 -10.48 -8.79 8.66
N CYS A 109 -11.35 -8.83 9.67
CA CYS A 109 -12.78 -9.05 9.52
C CYS A 109 -13.53 -7.73 9.74
N PRO A 110 -13.92 -7.01 8.66
CA PRO A 110 -14.56 -5.70 8.76
C PRO A 110 -15.94 -5.74 9.44
N GLU A 111 -16.66 -6.84 9.31
CA GLU A 111 -18.03 -6.99 9.81
C GLU A 111 -18.09 -7.69 11.18
N CYS A 112 -16.97 -8.16 11.70
CA CYS A 112 -16.93 -8.82 13.00
C CYS A 112 -17.14 -7.82 14.14
N GLU A 113 -17.88 -8.22 15.16
CA GLU A 113 -18.08 -7.41 16.37
C GLU A 113 -16.79 -7.33 17.20
N GLY A 114 -16.51 -6.16 17.80
CA GLY A 114 -15.40 -5.98 18.72
C GLY A 114 -14.60 -4.70 18.49
N THR A 115 -13.45 -4.61 19.15
CA THR A 115 -12.45 -3.59 18.85
C THR A 115 -11.64 -3.99 17.61
N THR A 116 -10.88 -3.06 17.04
CA THR A 116 -10.02 -3.35 15.88
C THR A 116 -9.04 -4.51 16.17
N LEU A 117 -8.52 -4.61 17.39
CA LEU A 117 -7.72 -5.76 17.81
C LEU A 117 -8.47 -7.09 17.68
N LEU A 118 -9.76 -7.11 18.02
CA LEU A 118 -10.62 -8.30 17.91
C LEU A 118 -11.08 -8.59 16.48
N GLN A 119 -10.85 -7.69 15.54
CA GLN A 119 -11.17 -7.88 14.12
C GLN A 119 -9.97 -8.39 13.31
N ASN A 120 -8.75 -8.27 13.84
CA ASN A 120 -7.56 -8.88 13.23
C ASN A 120 -7.58 -10.41 13.37
N ARG A 121 -7.05 -11.12 12.37
CA ARG A 121 -6.92 -12.58 12.39
C ARG A 121 -5.48 -13.01 12.09
N THR A 122 -5.05 -14.10 12.70
CA THR A 122 -3.84 -14.82 12.32
C THR A 122 -4.12 -15.78 11.17
N ASP A 123 -3.07 -16.27 10.48
CA ASP A 123 -3.20 -17.32 9.47
C ASP A 123 -3.92 -18.57 10.03
N GLU A 124 -3.64 -18.94 11.28
CA GLU A 124 -4.29 -20.07 11.95
C GLU A 124 -5.79 -19.82 12.18
N GLN A 125 -6.17 -18.61 12.59
CA GLN A 125 -7.58 -18.25 12.76
C GLN A 125 -8.33 -18.21 11.44
N TYR A 126 -7.70 -17.70 10.36
CA TYR A 126 -8.27 -17.73 9.02
C TYR A 126 -8.51 -19.17 8.53
N GLU A 127 -7.52 -20.05 8.69
CA GLU A 127 -7.65 -21.46 8.30
C GLU A 127 -8.65 -22.23 9.17
N ALA A 128 -8.76 -21.92 10.47
CA ALA A 128 -9.80 -22.47 11.33
C ALA A 128 -11.20 -22.01 10.89
N ASN A 129 -11.36 -20.74 10.51
CA ASN A 129 -12.62 -20.19 10.02
C ASN A 129 -13.12 -20.93 8.77
N LYS A 130 -12.23 -21.23 7.81
CA LYS A 130 -12.56 -21.99 6.59
C LYS A 130 -13.12 -23.39 6.83
N LEU A 131 -12.88 -23.97 8.02
CA LEU A 131 -13.38 -25.30 8.39
C LEU A 131 -14.77 -25.26 9.05
N LEU A 132 -15.28 -24.07 9.39
CA LEU A 132 -16.61 -23.90 9.96
C LEU A 132 -17.70 -24.08 8.88
N PRO A 133 -18.94 -24.44 9.27
CA PRO A 133 -20.10 -24.35 8.38
C PRO A 133 -20.22 -22.96 7.75
N GLU A 134 -20.66 -22.88 6.48
CA GLU A 134 -20.70 -21.63 5.72
C GLU A 134 -21.50 -20.51 6.42
N ASP A 135 -22.57 -20.84 7.13
CA ASP A 135 -23.39 -19.90 7.91
C ASP A 135 -22.79 -19.49 9.26
N GLU A 136 -21.67 -20.10 9.64
CA GLU A 136 -20.87 -19.75 10.83
C GLU A 136 -19.53 -19.09 10.45
N GLN A 137 -19.19 -18.99 9.16
CA GLN A 137 -17.93 -18.38 8.72
C GLN A 137 -17.98 -16.86 8.84
N GLU A 138 -16.90 -16.30 9.38
CA GLU A 138 -16.61 -14.88 9.30
C GLU A 138 -16.14 -14.52 7.88
N CYS A 139 -16.57 -13.36 7.37
CA CYS A 139 -16.06 -12.84 6.11
C CYS A 139 -14.74 -12.09 6.34
N ILE A 140 -13.63 -12.81 6.20
CA ILE A 140 -12.27 -12.33 6.49
C ILE A 140 -11.58 -11.86 5.21
N HIS A 141 -11.08 -10.63 5.23
CA HIS A 141 -10.37 -9.98 4.14
C HIS A 141 -8.86 -10.05 4.33
N GLY A 142 -8.13 -10.33 3.26
CA GLY A 142 -6.68 -10.17 3.18
C GLY A 142 -6.32 -8.72 2.87
N TYR A 143 -5.30 -8.18 3.54
CA TYR A 143 -4.70 -6.90 3.20
C TYR A 143 -3.17 -6.96 3.30
N LEU A 144 -2.50 -6.11 2.53
CA LEU A 144 -1.04 -6.04 2.48
C LEU A 144 -0.59 -4.58 2.41
N VAL A 145 0.07 -4.07 3.44
CA VAL A 145 0.79 -2.80 3.37
C VAL A 145 2.16 -3.09 2.76
N PHE A 146 2.43 -2.57 1.57
CA PHE A 146 3.65 -2.93 0.83
C PHE A 146 4.58 -1.76 0.58
N ASP A 147 4.10 -0.53 0.73
CA ASP A 147 4.88 0.69 0.56
C ASP A 147 4.32 1.83 1.41
N TYR A 148 5.02 2.95 1.44
CA TYR A 148 4.55 4.18 2.07
C TYR A 148 5.27 5.41 1.50
N PHE A 149 4.65 6.58 1.62
CA PHE A 149 5.28 7.84 1.24
C PHE A 149 4.77 8.99 2.11
N THR A 150 5.52 10.09 2.15
CA THR A 150 5.11 11.34 2.81
C THR A 150 4.81 12.39 1.75
N ALA A 151 3.64 13.03 1.84
CA ALA A 151 3.30 14.15 0.95
C ALA A 151 4.13 15.38 1.33
N ASP A 152 4.47 16.23 0.36
CA ASP A 152 5.27 17.43 0.60
C ASP A 152 4.49 18.53 1.36
N GLU A 153 5.12 19.69 1.55
CA GLU A 153 4.51 20.82 2.26
C GLU A 153 3.28 21.43 1.54
N THR A 154 3.05 21.05 0.29
CA THR A 154 1.87 21.44 -0.51
C THR A 154 0.83 20.33 -0.60
N GLY A 155 1.12 19.14 -0.06
CA GLY A 155 0.28 17.95 -0.18
C GLY A 155 0.40 17.27 -1.55
N GLU A 156 1.51 17.49 -2.26
CA GLU A 156 1.82 16.85 -3.55
C GLU A 156 2.80 15.69 -3.35
N THR A 157 2.74 14.72 -4.27
CA THR A 157 3.71 13.63 -4.36
C THR A 157 3.72 13.03 -5.77
N GLU A 158 4.87 12.51 -6.17
CA GLU A 158 5.03 11.59 -7.29
C GLU A 158 6.07 10.55 -6.86
N THR A 159 5.63 9.33 -6.61
CA THR A 159 6.48 8.27 -6.07
C THR A 159 6.28 6.95 -6.82
N ASP A 160 7.39 6.26 -7.07
CA ASP A 160 7.36 4.86 -7.50
C ASP A 160 7.05 3.99 -6.28
N VAL A 161 6.23 2.97 -6.46
CA VAL A 161 5.93 1.96 -5.43
C VAL A 161 6.09 0.55 -5.96
N VAL A 162 6.55 -0.37 -5.11
CA VAL A 162 6.80 -1.77 -5.48
C VAL A 162 6.32 -2.71 -4.37
N SER A 163 5.56 -3.76 -4.73
CA SER A 163 5.10 -4.76 -3.75
C SER A 163 6.16 -5.82 -3.41
N ASP A 164 7.33 -5.40 -2.93
CA ASP A 164 8.44 -6.30 -2.56
C ASP A 164 8.66 -6.43 -1.05
N THR A 165 7.85 -5.73 -0.25
CA THR A 165 7.90 -5.72 1.21
C THR A 165 6.48 -5.86 1.81
N SER A 166 6.40 -6.23 3.08
CA SER A 166 5.17 -6.31 3.86
C SER A 166 5.41 -5.62 5.21
N TYR A 167 4.66 -4.54 5.48
CA TYR A 167 4.80 -3.71 6.67
C TYR A 167 3.64 -3.91 7.64
N HIS A 168 3.95 -3.83 8.94
CA HIS A 168 3.00 -3.90 10.04
C HIS A 168 2.41 -2.52 10.34
N VAL A 169 3.31 -1.58 10.67
CA VAL A 169 3.02 -0.19 11.06
C VAL A 169 4.18 0.71 10.66
N LEU A 170 3.93 2.02 10.65
CA LEU A 170 4.96 3.04 10.45
C LEU A 170 5.33 3.72 11.78
N TYR A 171 6.60 4.08 11.89
CA TYR A 171 7.17 4.79 13.04
C TYR A 171 7.98 6.00 12.54
N CYS A 172 8.26 6.96 13.43
CA CYS A 172 9.05 8.15 13.14
C CYS A 172 10.30 8.29 14.01
N THR A 173 11.50 8.15 13.45
CA THR A 173 12.74 8.12 14.26
C THR A 173 13.21 9.54 14.52
N LEU A 174 12.88 10.06 15.70
CA LEU A 174 13.73 11.03 16.38
C LEU A 174 14.17 10.43 17.73
N PRO A 175 15.46 10.56 18.09
CA PRO A 175 16.35 9.41 18.19
C PRO A 175 15.80 8.30 19.12
N TYR A 176 15.14 7.31 18.56
CA TYR A 176 14.78 6.08 19.28
C TYR A 176 15.40 4.90 18.54
N THR A 177 16.18 4.10 19.27
CA THR A 177 16.68 2.82 18.76
C THR A 177 15.48 1.93 18.48
N LEU A 178 15.42 1.39 17.26
CA LEU A 178 14.43 0.42 16.80
C LEU A 178 14.43 -0.80 17.73
N ASP A 179 13.59 -0.78 18.75
CA ASP A 179 13.44 -1.90 19.67
C ASP A 179 12.41 -2.86 19.07
N THR A 180 12.94 -3.86 18.37
CA THR A 180 12.14 -4.95 17.79
C THR A 180 11.54 -5.89 18.83
N SER A 181 11.77 -5.65 20.13
CA SER A 181 11.19 -6.40 21.24
C SER A 181 9.95 -5.77 21.88
N VAL A 182 9.48 -4.62 21.36
CA VAL A 182 8.25 -3.99 21.84
C VAL A 182 7.05 -4.78 21.32
N GLU A 183 6.29 -5.37 22.24
CA GLU A 183 5.01 -6.01 21.91
C GLU A 183 4.01 -4.97 21.37
N PRO A 184 3.10 -5.34 20.45
CA PRO A 184 2.13 -4.42 19.89
C PRO A 184 1.32 -3.73 21.01
N TYR A 185 1.24 -2.40 20.95
CA TYR A 185 0.54 -1.55 21.92
C TYR A 185 -0.93 -1.97 22.07
N CYS A 186 -1.49 -1.80 23.27
CA CYS A 186 -2.90 -2.10 23.54
C CYS A 186 -3.80 -0.93 23.06
N ASP A 187 -5.05 -1.20 22.67
CA ASP A 187 -6.03 -0.21 22.14
C ASP A 187 -6.21 1.06 23.00
N TYR A 188 -5.93 1.02 24.31
CA TYR A 188 -5.99 2.18 25.19
C TYR A 188 -4.83 3.17 24.99
N GLU A 189 -3.68 2.69 24.51
CA GLU A 189 -2.47 3.48 24.25
C GLU A 189 -2.53 4.18 22.89
N LEU A 190 -3.47 3.83 22.00
CA LEU A 190 -3.58 4.42 20.67
C LEU A 190 -4.54 5.63 20.59
N LYS A 191 -5.30 5.93 21.64
CA LYS A 191 -6.19 7.09 21.66
C LYS A 191 -5.39 8.35 21.95
N CYS A 192 -5.15 9.17 20.93
CA CYS A 192 -4.71 10.54 21.15
C CYS A 192 -5.78 11.27 21.96
N ASP A 193 -5.43 11.81 23.12
CA ASP A 193 -6.29 12.78 23.82
C ASP A 193 -6.43 14.02 22.91
N ASP A 194 -7.55 14.73 22.96
CA ASP A 194 -7.84 15.88 22.06
C ASP A 194 -6.74 16.98 22.13
N ASP A 195 -5.96 16.98 23.22
CA ASP A 195 -4.86 17.91 23.49
C ASP A 195 -3.46 17.38 23.06
N THR A 196 -3.36 16.16 22.53
CA THR A 196 -2.08 15.56 22.13
C THR A 196 -1.63 16.15 20.79
N PRO A 197 -0.48 16.84 20.71
CA PRO A 197 0.01 17.37 19.46
C PRO A 197 0.24 16.25 18.46
N LEU A 198 -0.33 16.37 17.26
CA LEU A 198 -0.04 15.41 16.20
C LEU A 198 1.46 15.39 15.89
N PHE A 199 2.02 14.19 15.95
CA PHE A 199 3.40 13.96 15.62
C PHE A 199 3.51 13.70 14.12
N LEU A 200 3.93 14.71 13.38
CA LEU A 200 4.34 14.55 11.99
C LEU A 200 5.83 14.24 11.94
N CYS A 201 6.21 13.41 10.98
CA CYS A 201 7.59 13.02 10.75
C CYS A 201 8.07 13.58 9.43
N ASP A 202 9.33 14.01 9.39
CA ASP A 202 10.01 14.22 8.13
C ASP A 202 10.11 12.88 7.37
N ALA A 203 10.01 12.91 6.05
CA ALA A 203 9.94 11.72 5.21
C ALA A 203 11.14 10.77 5.43
N ASP A 204 12.34 11.32 5.69
CA ASP A 204 13.57 10.57 5.97
C ASP A 204 13.61 9.99 7.39
N GLY A 205 12.71 10.42 8.26
CA GLY A 205 12.52 9.88 9.61
C GLY A 205 11.51 8.73 9.66
N VAL A 206 10.76 8.45 8.58
CA VAL A 206 9.73 7.40 8.58
C VAL A 206 10.34 6.03 8.29
N PHE A 207 9.98 5.05 9.11
CA PHE A 207 10.35 3.66 8.90
C PHE A 207 9.16 2.71 9.10
N GLY A 208 9.00 1.77 8.17
CA GLY A 208 8.04 0.68 8.30
C GLY A 208 8.62 -0.49 9.09
N GLN A 209 7.89 -0.98 10.10
CA GLN A 209 8.20 -2.25 10.74
C GLN A 209 7.78 -3.39 9.82
N ILE A 210 8.70 -4.33 9.57
CA ILE A 210 8.42 -5.51 8.74
C ILE A 210 7.37 -6.39 9.44
N GLU A 211 6.29 -6.70 8.72
CA GLU A 211 5.23 -7.61 9.18
C GLU A 211 5.72 -9.07 9.18
N ARG A 212 6.21 -9.52 8.03
CA ARG A 212 6.66 -10.90 7.82
C ARG A 212 8.17 -10.93 7.62
N SER A 213 8.87 -11.63 8.53
CA SER A 213 10.33 -11.80 8.48
C SER A 213 10.86 -12.38 7.16
N THR A 214 10.00 -13.05 6.40
CA THR A 214 10.28 -13.54 5.04
C THR A 214 9.12 -13.18 4.12
N PHE A 215 9.00 -11.91 3.74
CA PHE A 215 8.12 -11.55 2.64
C PHE A 215 8.82 -11.87 1.31
N SER A 216 8.23 -12.80 0.57
CA SER A 216 8.57 -13.04 -0.83
C SER A 216 7.51 -12.37 -1.69
N GLN A 217 7.95 -11.70 -2.76
CA GLN A 217 7.14 -11.16 -3.84
C GLN A 217 5.82 -11.91 -4.10
N LEU A 218 4.77 -11.16 -4.44
CA LEU A 218 3.46 -11.67 -4.86
C LEU A 218 3.58 -12.83 -5.85
N THR A 219 2.91 -13.96 -5.59
CA THR A 219 2.98 -15.15 -6.45
C THR A 219 2.44 -14.88 -7.85
N GLU A 220 2.90 -15.65 -8.85
CA GLU A 220 2.34 -15.62 -10.21
C GLU A 220 0.83 -15.88 -10.19
N GLY A 221 0.10 -15.16 -11.04
CA GLY A 221 -1.35 -15.29 -11.17
C GLY A 221 -2.07 -13.98 -11.48
N GLU A 222 -3.39 -14.08 -11.64
CA GLU A 222 -4.28 -12.96 -11.94
C GLU A 222 -4.88 -12.41 -10.64
N TYR A 223 -4.65 -11.13 -10.34
CA TYR A 223 -5.17 -10.46 -9.16
C TYR A 223 -6.43 -9.67 -9.52
N LYS A 224 -7.57 -10.09 -8.97
CA LYS A 224 -8.92 -9.51 -9.19
C LYS A 224 -9.60 -9.23 -7.86
N GLY A 225 -10.69 -8.47 -7.88
CA GLY A 225 -11.40 -8.10 -6.64
C GLY A 225 -10.50 -7.32 -5.66
N LEU A 226 -9.48 -6.63 -6.18
CA LEU A 226 -8.42 -6.01 -5.39
C LEU A 226 -8.56 -4.48 -5.42
N LYS A 227 -8.38 -3.86 -4.27
CA LYS A 227 -8.28 -2.41 -4.14
C LYS A 227 -6.86 -2.03 -3.80
N ILE A 228 -6.35 -0.97 -4.41
CA ILE A 228 -5.22 -0.21 -3.86
C ILE A 228 -5.79 0.93 -3.03
N ALA A 229 -5.23 1.15 -1.84
CA ALA A 229 -5.70 2.15 -0.91
C ALA A 229 -4.55 2.94 -0.30
N LEU A 230 -4.82 4.21 -0.01
CA LEU A 230 -3.96 5.09 0.78
C LEU A 230 -4.57 5.23 2.17
N THR A 231 -3.75 4.98 3.19
CA THR A 231 -4.15 5.08 4.60
C THR A 231 -3.27 6.09 5.28
N GLU A 232 -3.87 7.14 5.84
CA GLU A 232 -3.16 8.04 6.71
C GLU A 232 -2.66 7.29 7.93
N GLU A 233 -1.45 7.58 8.36
CA GLU A 233 -0.90 7.09 9.62
C GLU A 233 -0.46 8.26 10.48
N SER A 234 -0.88 8.28 11.75
CA SER A 234 -0.18 9.01 12.81
C SER A 234 0.63 7.99 13.62
N PHE A 235 1.94 8.21 13.70
CA PHE A 235 2.91 7.17 14.09
C PHE A 235 2.66 6.55 15.46
N HIS A 236 2.95 5.25 15.60
CA HIS A 236 2.67 4.44 16.80
C HIS A 236 3.60 4.68 18.01
N GLN A 237 4.04 5.91 18.27
CA GLN A 237 5.10 6.20 19.25
C GLN A 237 4.61 6.74 20.58
N ASP A 238 3.34 7.12 20.66
CA ASP A 238 2.65 7.49 21.90
C ASP A 238 1.14 7.30 21.71
N CYS A 239 0.62 7.81 20.60
CA CYS A 239 -0.75 7.58 20.12
C CYS A 239 -0.70 7.52 18.59
N GLY A 240 -1.42 6.56 18.01
CA GLY A 240 -1.43 6.35 16.57
C GLY A 240 -2.82 6.00 16.09
N THR A 241 -3.27 6.73 15.09
CA THR A 241 -4.51 6.49 14.38
C THR A 241 -4.21 6.29 12.91
N TRP A 242 -4.90 5.35 12.31
CA TRP A 242 -4.88 5.12 10.89
C TRP A 242 -6.29 5.24 10.33
N SER A 243 -6.40 5.79 9.12
CA SER A 243 -7.68 5.84 8.43
C SER A 243 -7.47 5.68 6.93
N THR A 244 -8.23 4.78 6.32
CA THR A 244 -8.19 4.61 4.86
C THR A 244 -8.92 5.80 4.25
N VAL A 245 -8.23 6.60 3.44
CA VAL A 245 -8.79 7.87 2.95
C VAL A 245 -9.09 7.88 1.48
N LEU A 246 -8.35 7.11 0.71
CA LEU A 246 -8.48 7.02 -0.74
C LEU A 246 -8.32 5.58 -1.16
N TRP A 247 -9.11 5.12 -2.13
CA TRP A 247 -8.96 3.79 -2.70
C TRP A 247 -9.49 3.72 -4.13
N GLY A 248 -9.07 2.69 -4.85
CA GLY A 248 -9.55 2.40 -6.19
C GLY A 248 -9.32 0.93 -6.54
N ASN A 249 -10.16 0.39 -7.42
CA ASN A 249 -10.02 -0.99 -7.90
C ASN A 249 -8.81 -1.10 -8.84
N VAL A 250 -8.03 -2.16 -8.68
CA VAL A 250 -6.91 -2.50 -9.55
C VAL A 250 -7.01 -3.97 -9.95
N GLU A 251 -6.58 -4.26 -11.18
CA GLU A 251 -6.50 -5.63 -11.70
C GLU A 251 -5.21 -5.76 -12.49
N PHE A 252 -4.44 -6.80 -12.19
CA PHE A 252 -3.16 -7.06 -12.85
C PHE A 252 -2.81 -8.55 -12.83
N THR A 253 -1.80 -8.92 -13.61
CA THR A 253 -1.24 -10.28 -13.65
C THR A 253 0.24 -10.22 -13.27
N ILE A 254 0.65 -11.13 -12.38
CA ILE A 254 2.06 -11.39 -12.14
C ILE A 254 2.52 -12.55 -13.04
N ASP A 255 3.47 -12.29 -13.93
CA ASP A 255 4.05 -13.24 -14.90
C ASP A 255 5.57 -13.06 -14.93
N ARG A 256 6.33 -14.14 -14.66
CA ARG A 256 7.79 -14.10 -14.44
C ARG A 256 8.60 -14.95 -15.41
#